data_AF-A0A9P1D2P5-F1
#
_entry.id   AF-A0A9P1D2P5-F1
#
_cell.length_a   1.000
_cell.length_b   1.000
_cell.length_c   1.000
_cell.angle_alpha   90.00
_cell.angle_beta   90.00
_cell.angle_gamma   90.00
#
_symmetry.space_group_name_H-M   'P 1'
#
loop_
_entity.id
_entity.type
_entity.pdbx_description
1 polymer ?
#
loop_
_entity_poly.entity_id
_entity_poly.type
_entity_poly.pdbx_seq_one_letter_code
_entity_poly.pdbx_strand_id
1 'polypeptide(L)'
;MVCVDGDLTVSGALRFSETTYLDSASGNLEAYVSGTRTLSLTSDGGILHGLWSADTVVSLSDRRLKRNIRPLAKALPKGLDSEMSPLRWVLRQLRPVSYRFVRGADAKHTRFGFIADEVEQVLPAVVHEVDGAEGPRKSIVYTDLIAVLTAVVRDFGSEVEAVKKRVALAEAALNELDQKAPIV
;
A
#
# COMPACT_ATOMS: atom_id res chain seq x y z
N MET A 1 1.04 38.54 -13.08
CA MET A 1 2.31 39.28 -13.00
C MET A 1 3.35 38.45 -13.75
N VAL A 2 3.88 38.93 -14.89
CA VAL A 2 4.89 38.19 -15.67
C VAL A 2 6.25 38.69 -15.22
N CYS A 3 7.11 37.82 -14.72
CA CYS A 3 8.54 38.12 -14.64
C CYS A 3 9.33 36.85 -14.91
N VAL A 4 10.14 36.94 -15.95
CA VAL A 4 10.95 35.88 -16.50
C VAL A 4 12.35 36.46 -16.62
N ASP A 5 13.36 35.68 -16.24
CA ASP A 5 14.72 35.85 -16.74
C ASP A 5 15.41 34.47 -16.63
N GLY A 6 15.58 33.68 -17.69
CA GLY A 6 15.39 34.11 -19.05
C GLY A 6 13.92 34.18 -19.40
N ASP A 7 13.47 33.18 -20.13
CA ASP A 7 12.36 33.42 -21.03
C ASP A 7 11.33 32.32 -21.03
N LEU A 8 10.13 32.78 -21.42
CA LEU A 8 8.93 32.03 -21.72
C LEU A 8 8.57 32.43 -23.15
N THR A 9 8.46 31.48 -24.09
CA THR A 9 7.95 31.83 -25.42
C THR A 9 7.07 30.74 -26.02
N VAL A 10 5.92 31.20 -26.52
CA VAL A 10 4.81 30.40 -27.05
C VAL A 10 4.39 31.00 -28.39
N SER A 11 4.30 30.18 -29.44
CA SER A 11 3.57 30.50 -30.67
C SER A 11 2.47 29.46 -30.86
N GLY A 12 1.29 29.75 -30.30
CA GLY A 12 0.19 28.80 -30.09
C GLY A 12 -0.59 29.08 -28.81
N ALA A 13 -1.57 28.23 -28.46
CA ALA A 13 -2.42 28.48 -27.30
C ALA A 13 -1.68 28.27 -25.97
N LEU A 14 -1.70 29.32 -25.13
CA LEU A 14 -1.48 29.30 -23.69
C LEU A 14 -2.71 29.96 -23.06
N ARG A 15 -3.65 29.19 -22.49
CA ARG A 15 -4.85 29.78 -21.87
C ARG A 15 -5.09 29.19 -20.49
N PHE A 16 -5.15 30.09 -19.52
CA PHE A 16 -5.52 29.88 -18.13
C PHE A 16 -6.84 30.63 -17.88
N SER A 17 -7.62 30.23 -16.88
CA SER A 17 -8.84 30.91 -16.45
C SER A 17 -8.71 31.35 -15.00
N GLU A 18 -9.67 32.12 -14.49
CA GLU A 18 -9.73 32.46 -13.06
C GLU A 18 -9.71 31.23 -12.14
N THR A 19 -10.11 30.07 -12.67
CA THR A 19 -10.22 28.82 -11.93
C THR A 19 -9.21 27.76 -12.36
N THR A 20 -8.46 27.98 -13.44
CA THR A 20 -7.47 27.02 -13.96
C THR A 20 -6.14 27.74 -14.18
N TYR A 21 -5.20 27.56 -13.25
CA TYR A 21 -3.94 28.29 -13.21
C TYR A 21 -2.86 27.49 -12.46
N LEU A 22 -1.60 27.90 -12.64
CA LEU A 22 -0.48 27.48 -11.79
C LEU A 22 -0.16 28.61 -10.82
N ASP A 23 0.06 28.28 -9.55
CA ASP A 23 0.38 29.24 -8.50
C ASP A 23 1.58 28.79 -7.68
N SER A 24 2.31 29.75 -7.13
CA SER A 24 3.35 29.46 -6.15
C SER A 24 2.89 29.91 -4.77
N ALA A 25 2.64 28.94 -3.90
CA ALA A 25 2.21 29.17 -2.53
C ALA A 25 3.21 28.55 -1.55
N SER A 26 3.75 29.36 -0.63
CA SER A 26 4.67 28.91 0.44
C SER A 26 5.90 28.11 -0.04
N GLY A 27 6.46 28.45 -1.21
CA GLY A 27 7.62 27.76 -1.79
C GLY A 27 7.29 26.49 -2.58
N ASN A 28 6.01 26.15 -2.72
CA ASN A 28 5.52 25.05 -3.55
C ASN A 28 4.99 25.58 -4.89
N LEU A 29 4.90 24.70 -5.89
CA LEU A 29 4.19 24.96 -7.14
C LEU A 29 2.90 24.14 -7.15
N GLU A 30 1.76 24.80 -7.30
CA GLU A 30 0.44 24.19 -7.27
C GLU A 30 -0.29 24.39 -8.60
N ALA A 31 -0.99 23.36 -9.08
CA ALA A 31 -1.86 23.43 -10.24
C ALA A 31 -3.31 23.35 -9.82
N TYR A 32 -4.12 24.27 -10.33
CA TYR A 32 -5.56 24.34 -10.14
C TYR A 32 -6.27 24.11 -11.47
N VAL A 33 -7.37 23.36 -11.43
CA VAL A 33 -8.30 23.17 -12.56
C VAL A 33 -9.71 23.35 -12.02
N SER A 34 -10.47 24.30 -12.59
CA SER A 34 -11.83 24.62 -12.15
C SER A 34 -11.94 24.88 -10.62
N GLY A 35 -10.94 25.53 -10.03
CA GLY A 35 -10.88 25.89 -8.62
C GLY A 35 -10.44 24.75 -7.70
N THR A 36 -10.14 23.57 -8.25
CA THR A 36 -9.65 22.41 -7.48
C THR A 36 -8.16 22.24 -7.68
N ARG A 37 -7.40 22.10 -6.58
CA ARG A 37 -5.98 21.77 -6.63
C ARG A 37 -5.80 20.34 -7.15
N THR A 38 -5.13 20.17 -8.29
CA THR A 38 -4.90 18.87 -8.95
C THR A 38 -3.48 18.36 -8.75
N LEU A 39 -2.50 19.25 -8.58
CA LEU A 39 -1.09 18.91 -8.36
C LEU A 39 -0.47 19.87 -7.34
N SER A 40 0.34 19.35 -6.43
CA SER A 40 1.23 20.14 -5.57
C SER A 40 2.65 19.61 -5.72
N LEU A 41 3.61 20.46 -6.00
CA LEU A 41 5.03 20.13 -6.16
C LEU A 41 5.84 20.87 -5.09
N THR A 42 6.73 20.14 -4.44
CA THR A 42 7.67 20.64 -3.42
C THR A 42 9.10 20.33 -3.88
N SER A 43 10.11 20.79 -3.14
CA SER A 43 11.51 20.43 -3.42
C SER A 43 11.78 18.92 -3.30
N ASP A 44 10.96 18.23 -2.50
CA ASP A 44 11.19 16.84 -2.11
C ASP A 44 10.26 15.87 -2.86
N GLY A 45 9.36 16.38 -3.72
CA GLY A 45 8.46 15.55 -4.52
C GLY A 45 7.17 16.28 -4.91
N GLY A 46 6.05 15.55 -4.92
CA GLY A 46 4.75 16.13 -5.21
C GLY A 46 3.58 15.21 -4.90
N ILE A 47 2.40 15.81 -4.76
CA ILE A 47 1.13 15.14 -4.49
C ILE A 47 0.22 15.33 -5.69
N LEU A 48 -0.26 14.21 -6.24
CA LEU A 48 -1.31 14.17 -7.24
C LEU A 48 -2.66 14.10 -6.52
N HIS A 49 -3.49 15.13 -6.68
CA HIS A 49 -4.80 15.23 -6.04
C HIS A 49 -5.88 14.68 -6.98
N GLY A 50 -6.82 13.91 -6.44
CA GLY A 50 -7.92 13.32 -7.20
C GLY A 50 -7.58 11.99 -7.88
N LEU A 51 -8.32 11.64 -8.92
CA LEU A 51 -8.12 10.40 -9.68
C LEU A 51 -7.18 10.65 -10.86
N TRP A 52 -6.08 9.90 -10.89
CA TRP A 52 -5.09 9.94 -11.97
C TRP A 52 -5.01 8.60 -12.67
N SER A 53 -4.97 8.63 -14.00
CA SER A 53 -4.72 7.45 -14.83
C SER A 53 -3.27 7.47 -15.28
N ALA A 54 -2.58 6.35 -15.11
CA ALA A 54 -1.21 6.16 -15.57
C ALA A 54 -1.08 4.77 -16.19
N ASP A 55 -0.41 4.68 -17.34
CA ASP A 55 -0.22 3.39 -18.02
C ASP A 55 0.69 2.45 -17.22
N THR A 56 1.71 2.99 -16.54
CA THR A 56 2.63 2.22 -15.72
C THR A 56 3.18 3.09 -14.60
N VAL A 57 3.27 2.52 -13.40
CA VAL A 57 3.94 3.12 -12.23
C VAL A 57 5.18 2.29 -11.92
N VAL A 58 6.36 2.90 -11.99
CA VAL A 58 7.65 2.26 -11.68
C VAL A 58 8.25 2.94 -10.45
N SER A 59 8.67 2.15 -9.46
CA SER A 59 9.37 2.64 -8.28
C SER A 59 10.84 2.21 -8.27
N LEU A 60 11.71 3.08 -7.78
CA LEU A 60 13.14 2.78 -7.65
C LEU A 60 13.34 1.65 -6.62
N SER A 61 13.96 0.55 -7.04
CA SER A 61 14.10 -0.65 -6.22
C SER A 61 15.52 -1.26 -6.24
N ASP A 62 16.52 -0.48 -6.67
CA ASP A 62 17.92 -0.92 -6.74
C ASP A 62 18.48 -1.26 -5.34
N ARG A 63 19.18 -2.40 -5.23
CA ARG A 63 19.86 -2.84 -4.00
C ARG A 63 20.81 -1.78 -3.44
N ARG A 64 21.51 -1.03 -4.30
CA ARG A 64 22.48 0.01 -3.89
C ARG A 64 21.82 1.18 -3.18
N LEU A 65 20.52 1.38 -3.39
CA LEU A 65 19.72 2.43 -2.75
C LEU A 65 19.06 1.95 -1.44
N LYS A 66 19.29 0.69 -1.02
CA LYS A 66 18.63 0.07 0.14
C LYS A 66 19.66 -0.34 1.20
N ARG A 67 19.35 -0.04 2.46
CA ARG A 67 20.13 -0.43 3.65
C ARG A 67 19.29 -1.26 4.62
N ASN A 68 19.93 -1.99 5.53
CA ASN A 68 19.26 -2.80 6.57
C ASN A 68 18.26 -3.84 6.03
N ILE A 69 18.59 -4.48 4.90
CA ILE A 69 17.74 -5.50 4.26
C ILE A 69 17.68 -6.75 5.16
N ARG A 70 16.50 -7.06 5.69
CA ARG A 70 16.23 -8.21 6.57
C ARG A 70 14.92 -8.90 6.21
N PRO A 71 14.73 -10.19 6.57
CA PRO A 71 13.45 -10.87 6.37
C PRO A 71 12.29 -10.10 7.03
N LEU A 72 11.15 -10.01 6.34
CA LEU A 72 10.03 -9.18 6.78
C LEU A 72 9.48 -9.61 8.15
N ALA A 73 9.43 -10.91 8.42
CA ALA A 73 9.03 -11.44 9.73
C ALA A 73 9.86 -10.88 10.91
N LYS A 74 11.12 -10.48 10.68
CA LYS A 74 11.99 -9.86 11.70
C LYS A 74 11.79 -8.35 11.83
N ALA A 75 11.15 -7.72 10.84
CA ALA A 75 10.88 -6.29 10.83
C ALA A 75 9.51 -5.93 11.42
N LEU A 76 8.59 -6.91 11.49
CA LEU A 76 7.24 -6.72 12.00
C LEU A 76 7.18 -6.75 13.53
N PRO A 77 6.22 -6.04 14.14
CA PRO A 77 5.97 -6.15 15.58
C PRO A 77 5.62 -7.61 15.92
N LYS A 78 6.21 -8.12 17.00
CA LYS A 78 5.83 -9.41 17.54
C LYS A 78 4.50 -9.24 18.28
N GLY A 79 3.52 -10.08 17.94
CA GLY A 79 2.28 -10.16 18.72
C GLY A 79 2.57 -10.62 20.16
N LEU A 80 1.64 -10.30 21.07
CA LEU A 80 1.71 -10.70 22.48
C LEU A 80 1.75 -12.24 22.66
N ASP A 81 1.27 -13.00 21.67
CA ASP A 81 1.25 -14.45 21.67
C ASP A 81 2.59 -15.00 21.11
N SER A 82 3.49 -15.43 22.02
CA SER A 82 4.85 -15.93 21.69
C SER A 82 4.91 -17.14 20.76
N GLU A 83 3.80 -17.86 20.58
CA GLU A 83 3.73 -19.09 19.78
C GLU A 83 3.40 -18.84 18.29
N MET A 84 2.83 -17.68 17.96
CA MET A 84 2.34 -17.39 16.61
C MET A 84 3.35 -16.57 15.79
N SER A 85 3.59 -16.99 14.54
CA SER A 85 4.38 -16.21 13.57
C SER A 85 3.88 -14.75 13.50
N PRO A 86 4.76 -13.73 13.57
CA PRO A 86 4.36 -12.32 13.48
C PRO A 86 3.53 -12.01 12.24
N LEU A 87 3.80 -12.71 11.13
CA LEU A 87 3.07 -12.57 9.87
C LEU A 87 1.61 -13.00 10.01
N ARG A 88 1.36 -14.08 10.73
CA ARG A 88 0.01 -14.61 10.99
C ARG A 88 -0.77 -13.72 11.95
N TRP A 89 -0.10 -13.17 12.96
CA TRP A 89 -0.69 -12.18 13.83
C TRP A 89 -1.19 -10.98 13.03
N VAL A 90 -0.35 -10.42 12.16
CA VAL A 90 -0.71 -9.29 11.28
C VAL A 90 -1.91 -9.63 10.41
N LEU A 91 -1.91 -10.79 9.72
CA LEU A 91 -3.03 -11.18 8.86
C LEU A 91 -4.36 -11.25 9.63
N ARG A 92 -4.34 -11.76 10.87
CA ARG A 92 -5.54 -11.86 11.72
C ARG A 92 -6.09 -10.49 12.11
N GLN A 93 -5.22 -9.49 12.27
CA GLN A 93 -5.63 -8.14 12.66
C GLN A 93 -6.10 -7.30 11.47
N LEU A 94 -5.59 -7.56 10.26
CA LEU A 94 -6.01 -6.84 9.07
C LEU A 94 -7.45 -7.18 8.68
N ARG A 95 -8.32 -6.16 8.66
CA ARG A 95 -9.73 -6.30 8.28
C ARG A 95 -9.98 -5.64 6.92
N PRO A 96 -10.08 -6.40 5.82
CA PRO A 96 -10.53 -5.85 4.55
C PRO A 96 -11.99 -5.42 4.65
N VAL A 97 -12.31 -4.25 4.09
CA VAL A 97 -13.65 -3.66 4.10
C VAL A 97 -14.08 -3.26 2.69
N SER A 98 -15.40 -3.21 2.46
CA SER A 98 -15.97 -2.50 1.33
C SER A 98 -16.48 -1.13 1.78
N TYR A 99 -16.28 -0.12 0.94
CA TYR A 99 -16.66 1.25 1.28
C TYR A 99 -17.05 2.05 0.03
N ARG A 100 -17.63 3.23 0.25
CA ARG A 100 -17.85 4.27 -0.76
C ARG A 100 -17.36 5.58 -0.20
N PHE A 101 -16.80 6.43 -1.06
CA PHE A 101 -16.45 7.77 -0.63
C PHE A 101 -17.69 8.64 -0.41
N VAL A 102 -17.63 9.53 0.58
CA VAL A 102 -18.73 10.48 0.87
C VAL A 102 -18.86 11.51 -0.25
N ARG A 103 -17.75 11.89 -0.88
CA ARG A 103 -17.65 12.90 -1.95
C ARG A 103 -16.65 12.46 -3.02
N GLY A 104 -16.68 13.14 -4.17
CA GLY A 104 -15.76 12.92 -5.30
C GLY A 104 -16.32 11.98 -6.37
N ALA A 105 -15.57 11.86 -7.47
CA ALA A 105 -15.95 11.03 -8.62
C ALA A 105 -16.23 9.56 -8.25
N ASP A 106 -15.60 9.10 -7.18
CA ASP A 106 -15.66 7.73 -6.71
C ASP A 106 -16.79 7.43 -5.71
N ALA A 107 -17.60 8.42 -5.35
CA ALA A 107 -18.71 8.22 -4.42
C ALA A 107 -19.79 7.26 -4.94
N LYS A 108 -19.88 7.10 -6.27
CA LYS A 108 -20.86 6.23 -6.93
C LYS A 108 -20.45 4.76 -7.01
N HIS A 109 -19.18 4.45 -6.72
CA HIS A 109 -18.63 3.11 -6.91
C HIS A 109 -18.25 2.49 -5.57
N THR A 110 -18.67 1.24 -5.35
CA THR A 110 -18.18 0.44 -4.21
C THR A 110 -16.72 0.09 -4.46
N ARG A 111 -15.89 0.35 -3.46
CA ARG A 111 -14.47 0.04 -3.44
C ARG A 111 -14.17 -0.97 -2.33
N PHE A 112 -13.05 -1.67 -2.48
CA PHE A 112 -12.52 -2.58 -1.49
C PHE A 112 -11.15 -2.08 -1.04
N GLY A 113 -10.86 -2.20 0.25
CA GLY A 113 -9.59 -1.75 0.81
C GLY A 113 -9.56 -1.89 2.32
N PHE A 114 -8.83 -0.98 2.97
CA PHE A 114 -8.64 -0.98 4.41
C PHE A 114 -8.88 0.41 4.99
N ILE A 115 -9.22 0.46 6.27
CA ILE A 115 -9.31 1.69 7.05
C ILE A 115 -7.91 2.01 7.58
N ALA A 116 -7.36 3.17 7.23
CA ALA A 116 -5.99 3.53 7.57
C ALA A 116 -5.73 3.56 9.08
N ASP A 117 -6.69 4.04 9.88
CA ASP A 117 -6.59 4.04 11.35
C ASP A 117 -6.47 2.63 11.95
N GLU A 118 -7.16 1.64 11.37
CA GLU A 118 -7.09 0.25 11.83
C GLU A 118 -5.77 -0.39 11.42
N VAL A 119 -5.30 -0.10 10.20
CA VAL A 119 -4.01 -0.59 9.73
C VAL A 119 -2.86 0.01 10.52
N GLU A 120 -2.93 1.28 10.91
CA GLU A 120 -1.87 1.95 11.67
C GLU A 120 -1.60 1.29 13.02
N GLN A 121 -2.65 0.78 13.70
CA GLN A 121 -2.50 0.07 14.98
C GLN A 121 -1.70 -1.24 14.84
N VAL A 122 -1.69 -1.84 13.64
CA VAL A 122 -1.06 -3.14 13.37
C VAL A 122 0.28 -2.97 12.64
N LEU A 123 0.31 -2.08 11.66
CA LEU A 123 1.40 -1.81 10.73
C LEU A 123 1.54 -0.29 10.53
N PRO A 124 2.05 0.45 11.53
CA PRO A 124 2.20 1.91 11.40
C PRO A 124 3.13 2.30 10.24
N ALA A 125 4.09 1.44 9.91
CA ALA A 125 5.06 1.70 8.84
C ALA A 125 4.48 1.75 7.42
N VAL A 126 3.26 1.27 7.18
CA VAL A 126 2.60 1.34 5.86
C VAL A 126 1.59 2.49 5.76
N VAL A 127 1.36 3.21 6.86
CA VAL A 127 0.42 4.33 6.93
C VAL A 127 1.20 5.63 6.95
N HIS A 128 0.82 6.54 6.07
CA HIS A 128 1.42 7.87 5.98
C HIS A 128 0.35 8.92 6.05
N GLU A 129 0.64 10.02 6.74
CA GLU A 129 -0.18 11.21 6.68
C GLU A 129 0.16 12.01 5.44
N VAL A 130 -0.88 12.47 4.74
CA VAL A 130 -0.79 13.32 3.56
C VAL A 130 -1.60 14.57 3.83
N ASP A 131 -1.03 15.73 3.54
CA ASP A 131 -1.71 17.00 3.71
C ASP A 131 -2.94 17.09 2.79
N GLY A 132 -4.12 17.19 3.41
CA GLY A 132 -5.39 17.40 2.74
C GLY A 132 -5.90 18.83 2.89
N ALA A 133 -6.85 19.20 2.02
CA ALA A 133 -7.51 20.51 2.10
C ALA A 133 -8.27 20.75 3.41
N GLU A 134 -8.66 19.68 4.11
CA GLU A 134 -9.40 19.70 5.38
C GLU A 134 -8.51 19.26 6.57
N GLY A 135 -7.19 19.26 6.40
CA GLY A 135 -6.21 18.77 7.37
C GLY A 135 -5.51 17.47 6.92
N PRO A 136 -4.56 16.97 7.73
CA PRO A 136 -3.83 15.74 7.43
C PRO A 136 -4.79 14.55 7.33
N ARG A 137 -4.59 13.74 6.30
CA ARG A 137 -5.37 12.53 6.03
C ARG A 137 -4.44 11.33 6.03
N LYS A 138 -4.85 10.26 6.70
CA LYS A 138 -4.09 9.00 6.68
C LYS A 138 -4.30 8.28 5.35
N SER A 139 -3.21 7.75 4.82
CA SER A 139 -3.14 7.04 3.55
C SER A 139 -2.35 5.75 3.74
N ILE A 140 -2.61 4.75 2.89
CA ILE A 140 -1.94 3.46 2.94
C ILE A 140 -1.05 3.32 1.72
N VAL A 141 0.22 2.96 1.94
CA VAL A 141 1.14 2.59 0.87
C VAL A 141 0.87 1.13 0.48
N TYR A 142 -0.05 0.96 -0.48
CA TYR A 142 -0.50 -0.37 -0.92
C TYR A 142 0.64 -1.23 -1.49
N THR A 143 1.67 -0.65 -2.07
CA THR A 143 2.85 -1.38 -2.56
C THR A 143 3.56 -2.13 -1.43
N ASP A 144 3.64 -1.51 -0.25
CA ASP A 144 4.30 -2.10 0.91
C ASP A 144 3.40 -3.15 1.56
N LEU A 145 2.08 -2.90 1.58
CA LEU A 145 1.10 -3.88 2.02
C LEU A 145 1.14 -5.15 1.18
N ILE A 146 1.32 -5.04 -0.15
CA ILE A 146 1.48 -6.21 -1.04
C ILE A 146 2.72 -7.03 -0.65
N ALA A 147 3.83 -6.39 -0.29
CA ALA A 147 5.03 -7.09 0.17
C ALA A 147 4.78 -7.86 1.48
N VAL A 148 4.00 -7.27 2.40
CA VAL A 148 3.55 -7.94 3.64
C VAL A 148 2.68 -9.15 3.34
N LEU A 149 1.63 -8.98 2.52
CA LEU A 149 0.75 -10.09 2.13
C LEU A 149 1.51 -11.21 1.41
N THR A 150 2.49 -10.87 0.57
CA THR A 150 3.35 -11.86 -0.10
C THR A 150 4.17 -12.68 0.90
N ALA A 151 4.71 -12.05 1.94
CA ALA A 151 5.43 -12.75 3.00
C ALA A 151 4.50 -13.69 3.79
N VAL A 152 3.29 -13.24 4.11
CA VAL A 152 2.26 -14.05 4.78
C VAL A 152 1.87 -15.27 3.95
N VAL A 153 1.62 -15.09 2.66
CA VAL A 153 1.27 -16.20 1.75
C VAL A 153 2.40 -17.22 1.65
N ARG A 154 3.66 -16.77 1.63
CA ARG A 154 4.82 -17.66 1.67
C ARG A 154 4.91 -18.45 2.97
N ASP A 155 4.69 -17.81 4.10
CA ASP A 155 4.67 -18.43 5.44
C ASP A 155 3.59 -19.53 5.48
N PHE A 156 2.37 -19.19 5.06
CA PHE A 156 1.25 -20.14 4.98
C PHE A 156 1.56 -21.33 4.05
N GLY A 157 2.15 -21.08 2.88
CA GLY A 157 2.56 -22.15 1.97
C GLY A 157 3.55 -23.12 2.62
N SER A 158 4.51 -22.62 3.40
CA SER A 158 5.49 -23.46 4.10
C SER A 158 4.85 -24.34 5.19
N GLU A 159 3.86 -23.80 5.90
CA GLU A 159 3.11 -24.56 6.91
C GLU A 159 2.23 -25.63 6.27
N VAL A 160 1.53 -25.30 5.18
CA VAL A 160 0.72 -26.27 4.43
C VAL A 160 1.56 -27.45 3.96
N GLU A 161 2.75 -27.20 3.44
CA GLU A 161 3.67 -28.27 3.04
C GLU A 161 4.17 -29.10 4.24
N ALA A 162 4.44 -28.47 5.38
CA ALA A 162 4.78 -29.19 6.61
C ALA A 162 3.63 -30.08 7.11
N VAL A 163 2.40 -29.58 7.06
CA VAL A 163 1.19 -30.33 7.45
C VAL A 163 0.95 -31.49 6.50
N LYS A 164 1.01 -31.28 5.17
CA LYS A 164 0.87 -32.35 4.17
C LYS A 164 1.87 -33.48 4.40
N LYS A 165 3.14 -33.15 4.69
CA LYS A 165 4.16 -34.17 5.01
C LYS A 165 3.80 -34.98 6.25
N ARG A 166 3.31 -34.33 7.30
CA ARG A 166 2.88 -35.03 8.52
C ARG A 166 1.70 -35.95 8.26
N VAL A 167 0.73 -35.50 7.47
CA VAL A 167 -0.42 -36.32 7.05
C VAL A 167 0.05 -37.53 6.25
N ALA A 168 0.92 -37.35 5.25
CA ALA A 168 1.45 -38.44 4.44
C ALA A 168 2.23 -39.48 5.27
N LEU A 169 3.04 -39.03 6.24
CA LEU A 169 3.74 -39.94 7.15
C LEU A 169 2.79 -40.71 8.07
N ALA A 170 1.73 -40.05 8.55
CA ALA A 170 0.71 -40.69 9.38
C ALA A 170 -0.09 -41.73 8.58
N GLU A 171 -0.47 -41.41 7.33
CA GLU A 171 -1.14 -42.32 6.42
C GLU A 171 -0.26 -43.54 6.08
N ALA A 172 1.04 -43.34 5.84
CA ALA A 172 1.98 -44.44 5.63
C ALA A 172 2.10 -45.35 6.85
N ALA A 173 2.20 -44.78 8.06
CA ALA A 173 2.26 -45.54 9.30
C ALA A 173 0.96 -46.35 9.57
N LEU A 174 -0.21 -45.78 9.26
CA LEU A 174 -1.49 -46.48 9.36
C LEU A 174 -1.56 -47.67 8.40
N ASN A 175 -1.13 -47.49 7.14
CA ASN A 175 -1.11 -48.58 6.16
C ASN A 175 -0.17 -49.73 6.57
N GLU A 176 0.97 -49.43 7.19
CA GLU A 176 1.86 -50.47 7.72
C GLU A 176 1.24 -51.26 8.88
N LEU A 177 0.43 -50.61 9.74
CA LEU A 177 -0.26 -51.28 10.85
C LEU A 177 -1.38 -52.18 10.34
N ASP A 178 -2.15 -51.72 9.34
CA ASP A 178 -3.23 -52.49 8.73
C ASP A 178 -2.69 -53.77 8.05
N GLN A 179 -1.51 -53.70 7.42
CA GLN A 179 -0.83 -54.86 6.86
C GLN A 179 -0.32 -55.86 7.91
N LYS A 180 -0.01 -55.41 9.14
CA LYS A 180 0.51 -56.26 10.23
C LYS A 180 -0.59 -56.90 11.07
N ALA A 181 -1.83 -56.44 10.97
CA ALA A 181 -2.98 -56.98 11.67
C ALA A 181 -3.96 -57.62 10.65
N PRO A 182 -3.61 -58.75 10.00
CA PRO A 182 -4.60 -59.47 9.21
C PRO A 182 -5.71 -59.92 10.16
N ILE A 183 -6.89 -59.36 9.92
CA ILE A 183 -8.14 -59.70 10.61
C ILE A 183 -8.32 -61.22 10.47
N VAL A 184 -8.23 -61.92 11.61
CA VAL A 184 -8.59 -63.35 11.75
C VAL A 184 -10.11 -63.46 11.84
#